data_AF-A0A4Q7Q2T4-F1
#
_entry.id   AF-A0A4Q7Q2T4-F1
#
_cell.length_a   1.000
_cell.length_b   1.000
_cell.length_c   1.000
_cell.angle_alpha   90.00
_cell.angle_beta   90.00
_cell.angle_gamma   90.00
#
_symmetry.space_group_name_H-M   'P 1'
#
loop_
_entity.id
_entity.type
_entity.pdbx_description
1 polymer ?
#
loop_
_entity_poly.entity_id
_entity_poly.type
_entity_poly.pdbx_seq_one_letter_code
_entity_poly.pdbx_strand_id
1 'polypeptide(L)'
;MTVNGEITSPPEIDAGLAAAALAVFAHRHEVVHLLYAATDEPDALARIGGLLKVDEAAIARVLDQPLRWMLPQFRAELETIAATPGPPGTSAATRSAAGAPAGGSEGAPSDLQSAATN
;
A
#
# COMPACT_ATOMS: atom_id res chain seq x y z
N MET A 1 25.75 -3.19 4.93
CA MET A 1 26.16 -4.52 5.41
C MET A 1 25.08 -5.49 4.97
N THR A 2 25.39 -6.36 4.00
CA THR A 2 24.45 -7.32 3.43
C THR A 2 24.51 -8.61 4.24
N VAL A 3 23.39 -8.98 4.87
CA VAL A 3 23.22 -10.28 5.52
C VAL A 3 22.08 -11.01 4.80
N ASN A 4 22.42 -12.10 4.10
CA ASN A 4 21.49 -13.06 3.47
C ASN A 4 20.80 -12.72 2.14
N GLY A 5 21.42 -11.97 1.22
CA GLY A 5 21.03 -11.98 -0.21
C GLY A 5 19.61 -11.49 -0.56
N GLU A 6 18.80 -11.16 0.44
CA GLU A 6 17.54 -10.46 0.28
C GLU A 6 17.88 -8.97 0.30
N ILE A 7 17.67 -8.30 -0.83
CA ILE A 7 17.55 -6.85 -0.83
C ILE A 7 16.24 -6.58 -0.11
N THR A 8 16.25 -6.56 1.23
CA THR A 8 15.21 -5.88 1.98
C THR A 8 15.45 -4.40 1.69
N SER A 9 14.97 -3.92 0.54
CA SER A 9 14.88 -2.48 0.35
C SER A 9 14.21 -1.93 1.62
N PRO A 10 14.78 -0.90 2.28
CA PRO A 10 14.03 -0.21 3.32
C PRO A 10 12.67 0.12 2.71
N PRO A 11 11.54 -0.08 3.42
CA PRO A 11 10.23 0.15 2.82
C PRO A 11 10.24 1.53 2.18
N GLU A 12 10.21 1.56 0.84
CA GLU A 12 10.14 2.82 0.11
C GLU A 12 8.83 3.46 0.56
N ILE A 13 8.96 4.59 1.26
CA ILE A 13 7.79 5.32 1.73
C ILE A 13 7.08 5.80 0.47
N ASP A 14 5.91 5.23 0.19
CA ASP A 14 5.09 5.67 -0.93
C ASP A 14 4.68 7.14 -0.75
N ALA A 15 4.62 7.88 -1.85
CA ALA A 15 4.28 9.31 -1.83
C ALA A 15 2.91 9.59 -1.18
N GLY A 16 1.93 8.68 -1.37
CA GLY A 16 0.62 8.79 -0.73
C GLY A 16 0.67 8.56 0.77
N LEU A 17 1.51 7.62 1.24
CA LEU A 17 1.73 7.40 2.67
C LEU A 17 2.46 8.60 3.31
N ALA A 18 3.44 9.17 2.62
CA ALA A 18 4.14 10.37 3.08
C ALA A 18 3.18 11.57 3.19
N ALA A 19 2.33 11.78 2.19
CA ALA A 19 1.32 12.84 2.22
C ALA A 19 0.31 12.68 3.37
N ALA A 20 -0.17 11.45 3.61
CA ALA A 20 -1.06 11.16 4.74
C ALA A 20 -0.36 11.40 6.09
N ALA A 21 0.90 11.00 6.23
CA ALA A 21 1.70 11.25 7.43
C ALA A 21 1.89 12.76 7.69
N LEU A 22 2.10 13.57 6.65
CA LEU A 22 2.18 15.02 6.77
C LEU A 22 0.84 15.65 7.20
N ALA A 23 -0.28 15.13 6.71
CA ALA A 23 -1.61 15.60 7.14
C ALA A 23 -1.86 15.29 8.63
N VAL A 24 -1.47 14.10 9.09
CA VAL A 24 -1.51 13.72 10.51
C VAL A 24 -0.60 14.61 11.35
N PHE A 25 0.62 14.90 10.86
CA PHE A 25 1.56 15.78 11.56
C PHE A 25 1.01 17.20 11.72
N ALA A 26 0.37 17.73 10.68
CA ALA A 26 -0.23 19.07 10.69
C ALA A 26 -1.32 19.21 11.77
N HIS A 27 -2.08 18.13 12.03
CA HIS A 27 -3.17 18.08 13.02
C HIS A 27 -2.83 17.17 14.21
N ARG A 28 -1.54 17.07 14.56
CA ARG A 28 -1.05 16.07 15.55
C ARG A 28 -1.77 16.14 16.90
N HIS A 29 -2.17 17.33 17.34
CA HIS A 29 -2.84 17.51 18.62
C HIS A 29 -4.28 17.01 18.55
N GLU A 30 -4.99 17.37 17.48
CA GLU A 30 -6.36 16.93 17.22
C GLU A 30 -6.42 15.42 17.02
N VAL A 31 -5.49 14.84 16.25
CA VAL A 31 -5.39 13.40 16.05
C VAL A 31 -5.18 12.66 17.37
N VAL A 32 -4.26 13.12 18.23
CA VAL A 32 -4.05 12.52 19.55
C VAL A 32 -5.31 12.60 20.40
N HIS A 33 -6.01 13.74 20.41
CA HIS A 33 -7.28 13.87 21.13
C HIS A 33 -8.35 12.91 20.61
N LEU A 34 -8.47 12.74 19.30
CA LEU A 34 -9.42 11.81 18.69
C LEU A 34 -9.07 10.34 19.03
N LEU A 35 -7.79 9.98 19.06
CA LEU A 35 -7.35 8.65 19.48
C LEU A 35 -7.74 8.35 20.94
N TYR A 36 -7.58 9.31 21.85
CA TYR A 36 -7.97 9.14 23.25
C TYR A 36 -9.49 9.18 23.48
N ALA A 37 -10.23 9.85 22.62
CA ALA A 37 -11.69 9.96 22.72
C ALA A 37 -12.44 8.82 22.03
N ALA A 38 -11.76 8.05 21.18
CA ALA A 38 -12.37 6.95 20.43
C ALA A 38 -12.72 5.77 21.34
N THR A 39 -13.82 5.10 20.99
CA THR A 39 -14.29 3.91 21.73
C THR A 39 -13.49 2.67 21.34
N ASP A 40 -13.12 2.57 20.07
CA ASP A 40 -12.36 1.48 19.46
C ASP A 40 -11.53 2.00 18.28
N GLU A 41 -10.72 1.13 17.69
CA GLU A 41 -9.84 1.48 16.56
C GLU A 41 -10.63 1.91 15.30
N PRO A 42 -11.69 1.21 14.85
CA PRO A 42 -12.53 1.70 13.74
C PRO A 42 -13.13 3.09 13.97
N ASP A 43 -13.63 3.38 15.18
CA ASP A 43 -14.14 4.70 15.56
C ASP A 43 -13.05 5.78 15.45
N ALA A 44 -11.82 5.46 15.90
CA ALA A 44 -10.68 6.36 15.75
C ALA A 44 -10.35 6.65 14.28
N LEU A 45 -10.26 5.60 13.46
CA LEU A 45 -9.93 5.72 12.03
C LEU A 45 -10.98 6.55 11.29
N ALA A 46 -12.27 6.32 11.53
CA ALA A 46 -13.36 7.08 10.91
C ALA A 46 -13.32 8.57 11.30
N ARG A 47 -13.06 8.88 12.58
CA ARG A 47 -12.95 10.27 13.06
C ARG A 47 -11.75 11.00 12.46
N ILE A 48 -10.59 10.34 12.43
CA ILE A 48 -9.35 10.90 11.90
C ILE A 48 -9.46 11.07 10.37
N GLY A 49 -9.99 10.08 9.66
CA GLY A 49 -10.26 10.16 8.22
C GLY A 49 -11.23 11.29 7.89
N GLY A 50 -12.29 11.47 8.70
CA GLY A 50 -13.24 12.56 8.57
C GLY A 50 -12.62 13.95 8.76
N LEU A 51 -11.69 14.10 9.72
CA LEU A 51 -10.94 15.33 9.98
C LEU A 51 -9.97 15.65 8.83
N LEU A 52 -9.18 14.66 8.40
CA LEU A 52 -8.07 14.85 7.47
C LEU A 52 -8.46 14.74 5.99
N LYS A 53 -9.67 14.24 5.69
CA LYS A 53 -10.12 13.90 4.33
C LYS A 53 -9.20 12.87 3.65
N VAL A 54 -8.72 11.91 4.44
CA VAL A 54 -7.85 10.80 4.01
C VAL A 54 -8.57 9.49 4.27
N ASP A 55 -8.35 8.51 3.39
CA ASP A 55 -8.91 7.16 3.52
C ASP A 55 -8.48 6.46 4.81
N GLU A 56 -9.39 5.74 5.45
CA GLU A 56 -9.15 5.05 6.73
C GLU A 56 -8.01 4.03 6.62
N ALA A 57 -7.85 3.33 5.49
CA ALA A 57 -6.77 2.37 5.31
C ALA A 57 -5.41 3.04 5.11
N ALA A 58 -5.37 4.29 4.66
CA ALA A 58 -4.15 5.09 4.65
C ALA A 58 -3.81 5.61 6.05
N ILE A 59 -4.82 6.04 6.83
CA ILE A 59 -4.61 6.42 8.24
C ILE A 59 -4.11 5.24 9.07
N ALA A 60 -4.71 4.05 8.93
CA ALA A 60 -4.24 2.85 9.62
C ALA A 60 -2.76 2.58 9.32
N ARG A 61 -2.37 2.65 8.03
CA ARG A 61 -0.96 2.49 7.62
C ARG A 61 -0.02 3.55 8.19
N VAL A 62 -0.50 4.78 8.40
CA VAL A 62 0.28 5.85 9.06
C VAL A 62 0.41 5.57 10.56
N LEU A 63 -0.67 5.13 11.22
CA LEU A 63 -0.66 4.82 12.66
C LEU A 63 0.19 3.59 12.99
N ASP A 64 0.35 2.66 12.04
CA ASP A 64 1.29 1.53 12.14
C ASP A 64 2.77 1.94 12.02
N GLN A 65 3.06 3.19 11.63
CA GLN A 65 4.45 3.67 11.51
C GLN A 65 5.07 3.97 12.88
N PRO A 66 6.39 3.82 13.01
CA PRO A 66 7.06 4.15 14.26
C PRO A 66 6.92 5.65 14.57
N LEU A 67 6.68 5.98 15.85
CA LEU A 67 6.51 7.36 16.34
C LEU A 67 7.63 8.33 15.94
N ARG A 68 8.83 7.80 15.61
CA ARG A 68 9.94 8.61 15.07
C ARG A 68 9.56 9.38 13.80
N TRP A 69 8.58 8.92 13.01
CA TRP A 69 8.08 9.64 11.84
C TRP A 69 7.40 10.97 12.19
N MET A 70 6.96 11.15 13.44
CA MET A 70 6.40 12.41 13.93
C MET A 70 7.49 13.39 14.40
N LEU A 71 8.78 13.08 14.23
CA LEU A 71 9.86 13.99 14.59
C LEU A 71 10.16 14.98 13.45
N PRO A 72 10.57 16.23 13.75
CA PRO A 72 10.80 17.26 12.73
C PRO A 72 11.78 16.86 11.62
N GLN A 73 12.81 16.07 11.93
CA GLN A 73 13.79 15.61 10.95
C GLN A 73 13.19 14.67 9.90
N PHE A 74 12.27 13.79 10.30
CA PHE A 74 11.59 12.88 9.38
C PHE A 74 10.53 13.61 8.55
N ARG A 75 9.97 14.71 9.08
CA ARG A 75 9.02 15.55 8.35
C ARG A 75 9.62 16.09 7.05
N ALA A 76 10.85 16.62 7.07
CA ALA A 76 11.49 17.17 5.88
C ALA A 76 11.71 16.10 4.79
N GLU A 77 12.02 14.87 5.21
CA GLU A 77 12.13 13.72 4.31
C GLU A 77 10.76 13.36 3.69
N LEU A 78 9.71 13.31 4.51
CA LEU A 78 8.34 13.05 4.04
C LEU A 78 7.84 14.14 3.08
N GLU A 79 8.14 15.41 3.32
CA GLU A 79 7.80 16.53 2.42
C GLU A 79 8.47 16.34 1.05
N THR A 80 9.73 15.89 1.03
CA THR A 80 10.46 15.61 -0.22
C THR A 80 9.85 14.44 -0.99
N ILE A 81 9.48 13.37 -0.29
CA ILE A 81 8.89 12.16 -0.86
C ILE A 81 7.48 12.45 -1.40
N ALA A 82 6.66 13.16 -0.63
CA ALA A 82 5.31 13.56 -1.04
C ALA A 82 5.32 14.55 -2.23
N ALA A 83 6.35 15.39 -2.33
CA ALA A 83 6.55 16.32 -3.45
C ALA A 83 7.06 15.64 -4.73
N THR A 84 7.46 14.38 -4.67
CA THR A 84 7.88 13.59 -5.84
C THR A 84 6.68 12.77 -6.32
N PRO A 85 6.01 13.13 -7.42
CA PRO A 85 4.92 12.33 -7.94
C PRO A 85 5.50 10.96 -8.34
N GLY A 86 5.01 9.90 -7.69
CA GLY A 86 5.34 8.53 -8.11
C GLY A 86 4.92 8.32 -9.57
N PRO A 87 5.60 7.44 -10.32
CA PRO A 87 5.17 7.10 -11.67
C PRO A 87 3.69 6.65 -11.65
N PRO A 88 2.89 7.03 -12.66
CA PRO A 88 1.46 6.71 -12.70
C PRO A 88 1.28 5.18 -12.79
N GLY A 89 1.16 4.51 -11.64
CA GLY A 89 1.12 3.05 -11.59
C GLY A 89 1.01 2.41 -10.21
N THR A 90 1.32 3.10 -9.11
CA THR A 90 1.30 2.49 -7.76
C THR A 90 -0.07 2.50 -7.07
N SER A 91 -1.14 2.90 -7.77
CA SER A 91 -2.51 2.56 -7.38
C SER A 91 -2.93 1.26 -8.05
N ALA A 92 -2.51 0.12 -7.50
CA ALA A 92 -3.03 -1.17 -7.94
C ALA A 92 -3.11 -2.15 -6.77
N ALA A 93 -4.32 -2.27 -6.23
CA ALA A 93 -5.00 -3.54 -6.03
C ALA A 93 -4.10 -4.78 -5.92
N THR A 94 -3.78 -5.20 -4.69
CA THR A 94 -3.40 -6.60 -4.42
C THR A 94 -4.30 -7.14 -3.32
N ARG A 95 -5.55 -7.46 -3.68
CA ARG A 95 -6.36 -8.50 -3.02
C ARG A 95 -7.46 -8.96 -4.00
N SER A 96 -7.12 -9.86 -4.92
CA SER A 96 -7.90 -11.08 -5.19
C SER A 96 -7.20 -11.87 -6.31
N ALA A 97 -6.27 -12.74 -5.91
CA ALA A 97 -5.87 -13.86 -6.73
C ALA A 97 -6.90 -14.98 -6.50
N ALA A 98 -7.79 -15.21 -7.45
CA ALA A 98 -8.58 -16.43 -7.56
C ALA A 98 -8.69 -16.75 -9.06
N GLY A 99 -7.95 -17.78 -9.47
CA GLY A 99 -7.54 -17.99 -10.85
C GLY A 99 -8.57 -18.57 -11.80
N ALA A 100 -8.16 -18.65 -13.07
CA ALA A 100 -8.52 -19.69 -14.03
C ALA A 100 -7.56 -19.61 -15.23
N PRO A 101 -7.20 -20.74 -15.85
CA PRO A 101 -5.99 -20.87 -16.66
C PRO A 101 -6.17 -20.41 -18.11
N ALA A 102 -5.02 -20.14 -18.73
CA ALA A 102 -4.84 -19.89 -20.15
C ALA A 102 -5.40 -21.02 -21.01
N GLY A 103 -6.33 -20.70 -21.90
CA GLY A 103 -6.72 -21.53 -23.04
C GLY A 103 -6.28 -20.82 -24.33
N GLY A 104 -5.05 -21.08 -24.76
CA GLY A 104 -4.54 -20.62 -26.04
C GLY A 104 -5.19 -21.38 -27.19
N SER A 105 -5.75 -20.64 -28.13
CA SER A 105 -6.00 -21.11 -29.49
C SER A 105 -4.68 -21.11 -30.24
N GLU A 106 -4.21 -22.24 -30.77
CA GLU A 106 -3.60 -22.33 -32.11
C GLU A 106 -3.22 -23.76 -32.51
N GLY A 107 -3.77 -24.19 -33.66
CA GLY A 107 -3.17 -24.97 -34.73
C GLY A 107 -2.32 -26.20 -34.40
N ALA A 108 -2.88 -27.40 -34.62
CA ALA A 108 -2.11 -28.59 -34.99
C ALA A 108 -2.35 -28.91 -36.47
N PRO A 109 -1.30 -29.00 -37.33
CA PRO A 109 -1.43 -29.57 -38.65
C PRO A 109 -1.41 -31.11 -38.59
N SER A 110 -2.05 -31.70 -39.59
CA SER A 110 -2.06 -33.12 -39.96
C SER A 110 -0.72 -33.83 -39.73
N ASP A 111 -0.77 -35.05 -39.18
CA ASP A 111 -0.50 -36.29 -39.93
C ASP A 111 -0.42 -37.53 -39.02
N LEU A 112 -0.87 -38.67 -39.58
CA LEU A 112 -0.57 -40.07 -39.21
C LEU A 112 -1.15 -40.66 -37.91
N GLN A 113 -2.16 -41.55 -38.05
CA GLN A 113 -2.08 -42.90 -37.46
C GLN A 113 -3.10 -43.85 -38.13
N SER A 114 -2.55 -44.82 -38.87
CA SER A 114 -3.22 -46.02 -39.38
C SER A 114 -3.62 -47.01 -38.27
N ALA A 115 -4.48 -47.98 -38.66
CA ALA A 115 -4.82 -49.26 -38.02
C ALA A 115 -5.86 -49.21 -36.87
N ALA A 116 -6.78 -50.17 -36.69
CA ALA A 116 -7.28 -51.33 -37.45
C ALA A 116 -8.52 -51.87 -36.70
N THR A 117 -9.42 -52.59 -37.41
CA THR A 117 -10.22 -53.79 -37.01
C THR A 117 -11.13 -53.69 -35.76
N ASN A 118 -12.39 -54.15 -35.73
CA ASN A 118 -13.02 -55.38 -36.22
C ASN A 118 -14.54 -55.14 -36.39
#